data_AF-A0A0D8FSN6-F1
#
_entry.id   AF-A0A0D8FSN6-F1
#
_cell.length_a   1.000
_cell.length_b   1.000
_cell.length_c   1.000
_cell.angle_alpha   90.00
_cell.angle_beta   90.00
_cell.angle_gamma   90.00
#
_symmetry.space_group_name_H-M   'P 1'
#
loop_
_entity.id
_entity.type
_entity.pdbx_description
1 polymer ?
#
loop_
_entity_poly.entity_id
_entity_poly.type
_entity_poly.pdbx_seq_one_letter_code
_entity_poly.pdbx_strand_id
1 'polypeptide(L)'
;MGTRSQRATRRKHKEATYRLIRYADDFVVMVHGTKEHTEALRAEVAVVLSQVGLRLSPEKTMTVHIDEGFDFLGFRIQRQTKRGSNKAYVYTWPSKKSLSSIKAKVKES
;
A
#
# COMPACT_ATOMS: atom_id res chain seq x y z
N MET A 1 20.53 -10.61 4.10
CA MET A 1 19.85 -9.37 4.55
C MET A 1 20.85 -8.21 4.45
N GLY A 2 20.56 -7.18 3.64
CA GLY A 2 21.52 -6.09 3.39
C GLY A 2 21.68 -5.11 4.56
N THR A 3 22.91 -4.61 4.75
CA THR A 3 23.30 -3.73 5.86
C THR A 3 22.74 -2.31 5.71
N ARG A 4 22.78 -1.51 6.79
CA ARG A 4 22.29 -0.10 6.82
C ARG A 4 23.01 0.78 5.78
N SER A 5 24.27 0.48 5.50
CA SER A 5 25.10 1.14 4.47
C SER A 5 24.56 0.89 3.06
N GLN A 6 24.27 -0.36 2.70
CA GLN A 6 23.73 -0.72 1.38
C GLN A 6 22.39 -0.03 1.08
N ARG A 7 21.54 0.19 2.09
CA ARG A 7 20.28 0.95 1.96
C ARG A 7 20.50 2.45 1.69
N ALA A 8 21.55 3.04 2.26
CA ALA A 8 21.90 4.44 2.01
C ALA A 8 22.49 4.62 0.61
N THR A 9 23.31 3.67 0.14
CA THR A 9 23.88 3.66 -1.21
C THR A 9 22.77 3.60 -2.27
N ARG A 10 21.78 2.70 -2.12
CA ARG A 10 20.64 2.63 -3.05
C ARG A 10 19.78 3.90 -3.08
N ARG A 11 19.59 4.55 -1.93
CA ARG A 11 18.98 5.89 -1.85
C ARG A 11 19.77 6.94 -2.63
N LYS A 12 21.10 6.87 -2.58
CA LYS A 12 22.02 7.75 -3.34
C LYS A 12 21.99 7.43 -4.84
N HIS A 13 21.70 6.19 -5.23
CA HIS A 13 21.61 5.71 -6.61
C HIS A 13 20.21 5.80 -7.24
N LYS A 14 19.20 6.38 -6.57
CA LYS A 14 17.80 6.47 -7.05
C LYS A 14 17.17 5.10 -7.38
N GLU A 15 17.63 4.01 -6.78
CA GLU A 15 17.01 2.70 -6.99
C GLU A 15 15.70 2.61 -6.19
N ALA A 16 14.59 2.35 -6.88
CA ALA A 16 13.33 2.08 -6.21
C ALA A 16 13.41 0.79 -5.41
N THR A 17 12.91 0.84 -4.17
CA THR A 17 12.69 -0.37 -3.38
C THR A 17 11.21 -0.72 -3.42
N TYR A 18 10.91 -1.97 -3.74
CA TYR A 18 9.54 -2.47 -3.85
C TYR A 18 9.25 -3.49 -2.75
N ARG A 19 8.02 -3.49 -2.25
CA ARG A 19 7.54 -4.53 -1.34
C ARG A 19 6.11 -4.91 -1.69
N LEU A 20 5.94 -6.16 -2.10
CA LEU A 20 4.62 -6.77 -2.35
C LEU A 20 4.07 -7.35 -1.05
N ILE A 21 2.80 -7.05 -0.77
CA ILE A 21 1.98 -7.68 0.26
C ILE A 21 0.76 -8.25 -0.47
N ARG A 22 0.50 -9.54 -0.34
CA ARG A 22 -0.62 -10.21 -1.00
C ARG A 22 -1.48 -10.95 0.03
N TYR A 23 -2.79 -10.88 -0.14
CA TYR A 23 -3.79 -11.63 0.60
C TYR A 23 -4.85 -12.14 -0.39
N ALA A 24 -4.89 -13.45 -0.63
CA ALA A 24 -5.74 -14.07 -1.66
C ALA A 24 -5.61 -13.38 -3.04
N ASP A 25 -6.66 -12.70 -3.49
CA ASP A 25 -6.81 -11.93 -4.73
C ASP A 25 -6.47 -10.44 -4.56
N ASP A 26 -6.42 -9.92 -3.33
CA ASP A 26 -6.04 -8.54 -3.02
C ASP A 26 -4.53 -8.40 -2.77
N PHE A 27 -3.90 -7.39 -3.35
CA PHE A 27 -2.48 -7.12 -3.15
C PHE A 27 -2.17 -5.62 -3.10
N VAL A 28 -1.08 -5.28 -2.41
CA VAL A 28 -0.54 -3.92 -2.29
C VAL A 28 0.93 -3.97 -2.62
N VAL A 29 1.38 -3.07 -3.52
CA VAL A 29 2.80 -2.88 -3.80
C VAL A 29 3.24 -1.55 -3.24
N MET A 30 4.12 -1.58 -2.24
CA MET A 30 4.74 -0.38 -1.70
C MET A 30 5.97 -0.03 -2.53
N VAL A 31 6.01 1.21 -3.00
CA VAL A 31 7.12 1.76 -3.77
C VAL A 31 7.80 2.83 -2.93
N HIS A 32 9.09 2.64 -2.62
CA HIS A 32 9.93 3.72 -2.13
C HIS A 32 10.73 4.28 -3.31
N GLY A 33 10.15 5.24 -4.03
CA GLY A 33 10.71 5.82 -5.25
C GLY A 33 9.94 7.07 -5.69
N THR A 34 10.05 7.44 -6.96
CA THR A 34 9.29 8.53 -7.55
C THR A 34 7.97 8.01 -8.14
N LYS A 35 7.09 8.93 -8.58
CA LYS A 35 5.81 8.57 -9.20
C LYS A 35 6.00 7.76 -10.48
N GLU A 36 7.04 8.06 -11.25
CA GLU A 36 7.39 7.36 -12.49
C GLU A 36 7.68 5.88 -12.24
N HIS A 37 8.35 5.55 -11.13
CA HIS A 37 8.60 4.17 -10.73
C HIS A 37 7.30 3.42 -10.39
N THR A 38 6.30 4.11 -9.85
CA THR A 38 5.00 3.52 -9.56
C THR A 38 4.18 3.27 -10.83
N GLU A 39 4.22 4.20 -11.79
CA GLU A 39 3.53 4.01 -13.08
C GLU A 39 4.17 2.89 -13.92
N ALA A 40 5.51 2.80 -13.97
CA ALA A 40 6.21 1.70 -14.64
C ALA A 40 5.85 0.34 -14.01
N LEU A 41 5.83 0.28 -12.67
CA LEU A 41 5.44 -0.93 -11.95
C LEU A 41 3.97 -1.29 -12.19
N ARG A 42 3.07 -0.30 -12.28
CA ARG A 42 1.65 -0.53 -12.59
C ARG A 42 1.49 -1.21 -13.94
N ALA A 43 2.26 -0.79 -14.95
CA ALA A 43 2.26 -1.42 -16.27
C ALA A 43 2.77 -2.87 -16.21
N GLU A 44 3.87 -3.11 -15.50
CA GLU A 44 4.43 -4.46 -15.33
C GLU A 44 3.47 -5.41 -14.62
N VAL A 45 2.84 -4.95 -13.53
CA VAL A 45 1.83 -5.73 -12.79
C VAL A 45 0.62 -6.05 -13.68
N ALA A 46 0.21 -5.14 -14.57
CA ALA A 46 -0.87 -5.39 -15.52
C ALA A 46 -0.54 -6.54 -16.49
N VAL A 47 0.70 -6.60 -16.96
CA VAL A 47 1.19 -7.65 -17.86
C VAL A 47 1.23 -9.00 -17.13
N VAL A 48 1.76 -9.04 -15.90
CA VAL A 48 1.82 -10.30 -15.13
C VAL A 48 0.42 -10.81 -14.78
N LEU A 49 -0.51 -9.91 -14.42
CA LEU A 49 -1.88 -10.31 -14.10
C LEU A 49 -2.63 -10.86 -15.31
N SER A 50 -2.40 -10.30 -16.50
CA SER A 50 -3.05 -10.79 -17.72
C SER A 50 -2.64 -12.22 -18.06
N GLN A 51 -1.39 -12.61 -17.75
CA GLN A 51 -0.89 -13.98 -17.93
C GLN A 51 -1.59 -15.00 -17.03
N VAL A 52 -2.09 -14.58 -15.87
CA VAL A 52 -2.84 -15.44 -14.93
C VAL A 52 -4.36 -15.26 -15.05
N GLY A 53 -4.84 -14.59 -16.12
CA GLY A 53 -6.26 -14.38 -16.39
C GLY A 53 -6.93 -13.32 -15.50
N LEU A 54 -6.16 -12.50 -14.81
CA LEU A 54 -6.66 -11.42 -13.95
C LEU A 54 -6.46 -10.05 -14.63
N ARG A 55 -7.35 -9.11 -14.35
CA ARG A 55 -7.27 -7.73 -14.88
C ARG A 55 -7.29 -6.72 -13.74
N LEU A 56 -6.37 -5.75 -13.77
CA LEU A 56 -6.44 -4.58 -12.90
C LEU A 56 -7.72 -3.79 -13.21
N SER A 57 -8.57 -3.62 -12.20
CA SER A 57 -9.71 -2.70 -12.29
C SER A 57 -9.19 -1.27 -12.08
N PRO A 58 -9.23 -0.39 -13.09
CA PRO A 58 -8.70 0.97 -12.99
C PRO A 58 -9.38 1.78 -11.88
N GLU A 59 -10.63 1.45 -11.56
CA GLU A 59 -11.41 2.08 -10.49
C GLU A 59 -11.00 1.61 -9.08
N LYS A 60 -10.46 0.39 -8.96
CA LYS A 60 -9.97 -0.16 -7.68
C LYS A 60 -8.48 0.10 -7.46
N THR A 61 -7.71 0.35 -8.52
CA THR A 61 -6.26 0.58 -8.44
C THR A 61 -5.95 2.06 -8.23
N MET A 62 -5.72 2.44 -6.98
CA MET A 62 -5.29 3.80 -6.61
C MET A 62 -3.80 3.84 -6.28
N THR A 63 -3.09 4.82 -6.84
CA THR A 63 -1.74 5.20 -6.42
C THR A 63 -1.88 6.30 -5.37
N VAL A 64 -1.61 5.98 -4.11
CA VAL A 64 -1.68 6.95 -3.00
C VAL A 64 -0.41 6.94 -2.18
N HIS A 65 -0.07 8.10 -1.60
CA HIS A 65 1.05 8.17 -0.68
C HIS A 65 0.65 7.57 0.68
N ILE A 66 1.60 6.91 1.37
CA ILE A 66 1.32 6.28 2.68
C ILE A 66 0.88 7.32 3.74
N ASP A 67 1.23 8.59 3.55
CA ASP A 67 0.80 9.68 4.45
C ASP A 67 -0.66 10.09 4.23
N GLU A 68 -1.22 9.89 3.04
CA GLU A 68 -2.67 10.03 2.79
C GLU A 68 -3.43 8.82 3.32
N GLY A 69 -2.79 7.65 3.27
CA GLY A 69 -3.29 6.37 3.72
C GLY A 69 -4.22 5.69 2.71
N PHE A 70 -4.37 4.38 2.85
CA PHE A 70 -5.19 3.55 1.98
C PHE A 70 -5.95 2.49 2.77
N ASP A 71 -7.00 1.95 2.16
CA ASP A 71 -7.79 0.87 2.75
C ASP A 71 -7.30 -0.47 2.19
N PHE A 72 -7.00 -1.44 3.06
CA PHE A 72 -6.61 -2.80 2.69
C PHE A 72 -7.24 -3.80 3.66
N LEU A 73 -7.94 -4.81 3.13
CA LEU A 73 -8.66 -5.84 3.91
C LEU A 73 -9.57 -5.28 5.01
N GLY A 74 -10.25 -4.15 4.72
CA GLY A 74 -11.14 -3.50 5.67
C GLY A 74 -10.43 -2.69 6.76
N PHE A 75 -9.11 -2.50 6.69
CA PHE A 75 -8.34 -1.62 7.56
C PHE A 75 -7.82 -0.40 6.80
N ARG A 76 -7.91 0.78 7.39
CA ARG A 76 -7.21 1.98 6.96
C ARG A 76 -5.77 1.92 7.49
N ILE A 77 -4.80 1.98 6.60
CA ILE A 77 -3.37 2.03 6.90
C ILE A 77 -2.88 3.43 6.54
N GLN A 78 -2.30 4.15 7.50
CA GLN A 78 -1.75 5.50 7.27
C GLN A 78 -0.50 5.72 8.11
N ARG A 79 0.53 6.33 7.51
CA ARG A 79 1.68 6.82 8.26
C ARG A 79 1.38 8.21 8.81
N GLN A 80 1.55 8.37 10.12
CA GLN A 80 1.42 9.66 10.79
C GLN A 80 2.62 9.93 11.68
N THR A 81 2.98 11.20 11.82
CA THR A 81 3.99 11.64 12.76
C THR A 81 3.40 11.65 14.17
N LYS A 82 4.02 10.94 15.10
CA LYS A 82 3.57 10.91 16.50
C LYS A 82 3.65 12.31 17.08
N ARG A 83 2.52 12.83 17.58
CA ARG A 83 2.40 14.17 18.19
C ARG A 83 3.47 14.39 19.25
N GLY A 84 4.22 15.49 19.13
CA GLY A 84 5.33 15.81 20.03
C GLY A 84 6.65 15.08 19.74
N SER A 85 6.78 14.40 18.60
CA SER A 85 8.04 13.80 18.17
C SER A 85 8.23 13.94 16.66
N ASN A 86 9.47 13.83 16.19
CA ASN A 86 9.76 13.75 14.74
C ASN A 86 9.75 12.30 14.21
N LYS A 87 9.13 11.37 14.94
CA LYS A 87 9.06 9.95 14.58
C LYS A 87 7.73 9.64 13.89
N ALA A 88 7.81 9.08 12.69
CA ALA A 88 6.65 8.59 11.96
C ALA A 88 6.36 7.12 12.30
N TYR A 89 5.09 6.81 12.54
CA TYR A 89 4.58 5.46 12.79
C TYR A 89 3.47 5.13 11.79
N VAL A 90 3.36 3.86 11.43
CA VAL A 90 2.23 3.36 10.63
C VAL A 90 1.13 2.97 11.60
N TYR A 91 0.00 3.64 11.48
CA TYR A 91 -1.20 3.38 12.25
C TYR A 91 -2.18 2.57 11.39
N THR A 92 -2.87 1.62 12.03
CA THR A 92 -3.86 0.75 11.38
C THR A 92 -5.13 0.77 12.22
N TRP A 93 -6.26 1.07 11.61
CA TRP A 93 -7.58 1.01 12.26
C TRP A 93 -8.65 0.52 11.29
N PRO A 94 -9.80 0.04 11.76
CA PRO A 94 -10.88 -0.41 10.88
C PRO A 94 -11.33 0.70 9.93
N SER A 95 -11.42 0.39 8.64
CA SER A 95 -11.96 1.31 7.63
C SER A 95 -13.40 1.70 7.96
N LYS A 96 -13.83 2.87 7.51
CA LYS A 96 -15.22 3.33 7.70
C LYS A 96 -16.23 2.34 7.13
N LYS A 97 -15.91 1.71 5.99
CA LYS A 97 -16.72 0.67 5.34
C LYS A 97 -16.83 -0.60 6.19
N SER A 98 -15.72 -1.05 6.77
CA SER A 98 -15.72 -2.21 7.68
C SER A 98 -16.57 -1.92 8.92
N LEU A 99 -16.37 -0.76 9.55
CA LEU A 99 -17.17 -0.34 10.70
C LEU A 99 -18.67 -0.22 10.39
N SER A 100 -19.05 0.31 9.23
CA SER A 100 -20.46 0.40 8.83
C SER A 100 -21.09 -0.99 8.63
N SER A 101 -20.36 -1.92 8.01
CA SER A 101 -20.85 -3.30 7.80
C SER A 101 -21.08 -4.04 9.12
N ILE A 102 -20.17 -3.88 10.10
CA ILE A 102 -20.29 -4.49 11.42
C ILE A 102 -21.47 -3.88 12.18
N LYS A 103 -21.61 -2.54 12.16
CA LYS A 103 -22.73 -1.85 12.81
C LYS A 103 -24.09 -2.25 12.23
N ALA A 104 -24.18 -2.43 10.90
CA ALA A 104 -25.39 -2.91 10.26
C ALA A 104 -25.76 -4.31 10.76
N LYS A 105 -24.78 -5.22 10.80
CA LYS A 105 -24.99 -6.60 11.28
C LYS A 105 -25.46 -6.67 12.73
N VAL A 106 -24.90 -5.84 13.62
CA VAL A 106 -25.33 -5.76 15.03
C VAL A 106 -26.74 -5.19 15.19
N LYS A 107 -27.15 -4.25 14.32
CA LYS A 107 -28.49 -3.65 14.35
C LYS A 107 -29.59 -4.62 13.88
N GLU A 108 -29.24 -5.61 13.06
CA GLU A 108 -30.13 -6.67 12.59
C GLU A 108 -30.20 -7.89 13.54
N SER A 109 -29.37 -7.93 14.58
CA SER A 109 -29.32 -9.01 15.58
C SER A 109 -30.11 -8.71 16.85
#